data_AF-A0A814B797-F1
#
_entry.id   AF-A0A814B797-F1
#
_cell.length_a   1.000
_cell.length_b   1.000
_cell.length_c   1.000
_cell.angle_alpha   90.00
_cell.angle_beta   90.00
_cell.angle_gamma   90.00
#
_symmetry.space_group_name_H-M   'P 1'
#
loop_
_entity.id
_entity.type
_entity.pdbx_description
1 polymer ?
#
loop_
_entity_poly.entity_id
_entity_poly.type
_entity_poly.pdbx_seq_one_letter_code
_entity_poly.pdbx_strand_id
1 'polypeptide(L)'
;MAMAYNKTLCFTCDKEKITYSCEGCSKRFCLIHLTEHQQILNEELNHIINDYDQFKQRINEEKQNKQNFSLIKQIDQWEKHSIEKIQQKAQDCREIVIRYSHTFFNDIEKTFNDLSEQIKQIHKENEFNEINLNYLRSQLIEITEELTNPSSISIQQDSQSFINEISISSTKSKFLRNSHFL
;
A
#
# COMPACT_ATOMS: atom_id res chain seq x y z
N MET A 1 5.01 48.35 71.08
CA MET A 1 5.99 47.29 70.78
C MET A 1 6.43 47.46 69.33
N ALA A 2 7.73 47.64 69.09
CA ALA A 2 8.28 47.96 67.78
C ALA A 2 8.15 46.76 66.81
N MET A 3 7.64 47.01 65.60
CA MET A 3 7.66 46.01 64.53
C MET A 3 9.09 45.88 64.02
N ALA A 4 9.76 44.77 64.36
CA ALA A 4 11.06 44.43 63.82
C ALA A 4 10.90 43.99 62.37
N TYR A 5 11.07 44.91 61.42
CA TYR A 5 11.20 44.57 60.01
C TYR A 5 12.54 43.85 59.84
N ASN A 6 12.54 42.52 59.77
CA ASN A 6 13.75 41.72 59.48
C ASN A 6 14.23 42.07 58.07
N LYS A 7 15.19 43.00 57.99
CA LYS A 7 15.90 43.33 56.76
C LYS A 7 16.87 42.20 56.48
N THR A 8 16.78 41.58 55.31
CA THR A 8 17.76 40.57 54.86
C THR A 8 18.25 40.93 53.46
N LEU A 9 19.31 40.27 52.99
CA LEU A 9 19.90 40.54 51.68
C LEU A 9 19.00 40.01 50.55
N CYS A 10 18.75 40.85 49.57
CA CYS A 10 18.05 40.47 48.34
C CYS A 10 19.01 39.75 47.38
N PHE A 11 18.66 38.55 46.93
CA PHE A 11 19.49 37.70 46.05
C PHE A 11 19.93 38.40 44.74
N THR A 12 19.12 39.30 44.19
CA THR A 12 19.41 39.96 42.90
C THR A 12 20.26 41.22 43.02
N CYS A 13 20.16 41.97 44.12
CA CYS A 13 20.78 43.30 44.22
C CYS A 13 21.69 43.50 45.44
N ASP A 14 21.85 42.48 46.28
CA ASP A 14 22.72 42.43 47.46
C ASP A 14 22.54 43.60 48.46
N LYS A 15 21.35 44.21 48.47
CA LYS A 15 21.00 45.28 49.42
C LYS A 15 20.15 44.73 50.55
N GLU A 16 20.45 45.13 51.78
CA GLU A 16 19.60 44.85 52.96
C GLU A 16 18.26 45.57 52.84
N LYS A 17 17.19 44.80 52.64
CA LYS A 17 15.83 45.30 52.46
C LYS A 17 14.84 44.35 53.14
N ILE A 18 13.57 44.76 53.21
CA ILE A 18 12.49 43.80 53.48
C ILE A 18 12.44 42.84 52.28
N THR A 19 12.57 41.55 52.57
CA THR A 19 12.66 40.50 51.56
C THR A 19 11.60 39.43 51.80
N TYR A 20 11.15 38.81 50.72
CA TYR A 20 10.20 37.71 50.70
C TYR A 20 10.88 36.47 50.12
N SER A 21 10.57 35.29 50.66
CA SER A 21 11.09 34.02 50.17
C SER A 21 10.23 33.45 49.05
N CYS A 22 10.86 33.03 47.96
CA CYS A 22 10.25 32.15 46.98
C CYS A 22 10.55 30.69 47.37
N GLU A 23 9.52 29.89 47.61
CA GLU A 23 9.68 28.47 47.95
C GLU A 23 10.20 27.65 46.76
N GLY A 24 9.78 27.99 45.54
CA GLY A 24 10.15 27.26 44.33
C GLY A 24 11.66 27.28 44.03
N CYS A 25 12.31 28.44 44.16
CA CYS A 25 13.77 28.55 43.96
C CYS A 25 14.56 28.69 45.28
N SER A 26 13.90 28.68 46.43
CA SER A 26 14.49 28.83 47.77
C SER A 26 15.33 30.11 47.99
N LYS A 27 15.07 31.16 47.20
CA LYS A 27 15.79 32.46 47.26
C LYS A 27 14.93 33.55 47.90
N ARG A 28 15.57 34.59 48.42
CA ARG A 28 14.92 35.76 49.01
C ARG A 28 15.10 37.01 48.14
N PHE A 29 14.01 37.72 47.86
CA PHE A 29 14.00 38.88 46.98
C PHE A 29 13.33 40.07 47.68
N CYS A 30 13.77 41.29 47.41
CA CYS A 30 12.95 42.46 47.74
C CYS A 30 11.71 42.51 46.82
N LEU A 31 10.69 43.28 47.19
CA LEU A 31 9.41 43.31 46.47
C LEU A 31 9.57 43.51 44.94
N ILE A 32 10.47 44.40 44.53
CA ILE A 32 10.71 44.70 43.10
C ILE A 32 11.26 43.47 42.37
N HIS A 33 12.35 42.87 42.87
CA HIS A 33 12.96 41.70 42.22
C HIS A 33 12.10 40.43 42.36
N LEU A 34 11.19 40.37 43.34
CA LEU A 34 10.20 39.29 43.41
C LEU A 34 9.19 39.40 42.27
N THR A 35 8.71 40.61 41.98
CA THR A 35 7.81 40.86 40.85
C THR A 35 8.49 40.58 39.52
N GLU A 36 9.75 40.99 39.35
CA GLU A 36 10.55 40.65 38.16
C GLU A 36 10.75 39.14 38.02
N HIS A 37 11.04 38.44 39.12
CA HIS A 37 11.14 36.98 39.10
C HIS A 37 9.82 36.30 38.68
N GLN A 38 8.67 36.80 39.16
CA GLN A 38 7.36 36.32 38.72
C GLN A 38 7.08 36.63 37.24
N GLN A 39 7.53 37.77 36.74
CA GLN A 39 7.42 38.11 35.31
C GLN A 39 8.20 37.11 34.45
N ILE A 40 9.43 36.76 34.83
CA ILE A 40 10.24 35.75 34.13
C ILE A 40 9.51 34.40 34.12
N LEU A 41 8.95 33.95 35.24
CA LEU A 41 8.19 32.69 35.31
C LEU A 41 6.94 32.71 34.42
N ASN A 42 6.25 33.85 34.32
CA ASN A 42 5.11 34.01 33.42
C ASN A 42 5.55 33.96 31.94
N GLU A 43 6.70 34.54 31.60
CA GLU A 43 7.27 34.45 30.26
C GLU A 43 7.63 32.99 29.91
N GLU A 44 8.26 32.25 30.83
CA GLU A 44 8.53 30.82 30.67
C GLU A 44 7.25 30.00 30.46
N LEU A 45 6.20 30.27 31.24
CA LEU A 45 4.91 29.62 31.07
C LEU A 45 4.28 29.93 29.72
N ASN A 46 4.37 31.18 29.25
CA ASN A 46 3.87 31.57 27.93
C ASN A 46 4.61 30.84 26.81
N HIS A 47 5.92 30.60 26.95
CA HIS A 47 6.68 29.76 26.02
C HIS A 47 6.16 28.31 26.02
N ILE A 48 5.92 27.72 27.18
CA ILE A 48 5.34 26.36 27.29
C ILE A 48 3.95 26.28 26.65
N ILE A 49 3.11 27.29 26.85
CA ILE A 49 1.77 27.36 26.25
C ILE A 49 1.88 27.43 24.72
N ASN A 50 2.76 28.28 24.20
CA ASN A 50 2.98 28.39 22.76
C ASN A 50 3.51 27.07 22.17
N ASP A 51 4.45 26.41 22.83
CA ASP A 51 4.95 25.10 22.39
C ASP A 51 3.83 24.06 22.38
N TYR A 52 3.00 24.03 23.42
CA TYR A 52 1.82 23.15 23.49
C TYR A 52 0.86 23.39 22.32
N ASP A 53 0.53 24.65 22.02
CA ASP A 53 -0.37 24.98 20.91
C ASP A 53 0.22 24.59 19.55
N GLN A 54 1.52 24.81 19.35
CA GLN A 54 2.23 24.35 18.16
C GLN A 54 2.22 22.81 18.04
N PHE A 55 2.47 22.09 19.13
CA PHE A 55 2.40 20.63 19.14
C PHE A 55 0.99 20.13 18.82
N LYS A 56 -0.03 20.73 19.42
CA LYS A 56 -1.44 20.41 19.18
C LYS A 56 -1.81 20.65 17.72
N GLN A 57 -1.35 21.76 17.13
CA GLN A 57 -1.56 22.06 15.72
C GLN A 57 -0.91 20.99 14.83
N ARG A 58 0.38 20.65 15.05
CA ARG A 58 1.07 19.61 14.28
C ARG A 58 0.36 18.26 14.36
N ILE A 59 -0.10 17.84 15.55
CA ILE A 59 -0.85 16.59 15.71
C ILE A 59 -2.14 16.61 14.88
N ASN A 60 -2.84 17.74 14.83
CA ASN A 60 -4.07 17.87 14.06
C ASN A 60 -3.80 17.84 12.55
N GLU A 61 -2.73 18.49 12.09
CA GLU A 61 -2.28 18.46 10.69
C GLU A 61 -1.91 17.03 10.25
N GLU A 62 -1.13 16.31 11.06
CA GLU A 62 -0.76 14.91 10.79
C GLU A 62 -1.98 13.96 10.79
N LYS A 63 -2.96 14.19 11.67
CA LYS A 63 -4.22 13.42 11.67
C LYS A 63 -5.04 13.62 10.39
N GLN A 64 -5.03 14.83 9.84
CA GLN A 64 -5.77 15.15 8.62
C GLN A 64 -5.07 14.61 7.38
N ASN A 65 -3.73 14.54 7.38
CA ASN A 65 -2.96 14.06 6.25
C ASN A 65 -2.83 12.53 6.20
N LYS A 66 -3.96 11.84 5.99
CA LYS A 66 -4.03 10.37 5.90
C LYS A 66 -3.14 9.77 4.79
N GLN A 67 -2.79 10.55 3.77
CA GLN A 67 -1.95 10.11 2.65
C GLN A 67 -0.44 10.14 2.95
N ASN A 68 -0.01 10.80 4.04
CA ASN A 68 1.39 10.82 4.46
C ASN A 68 1.82 9.57 5.23
N PHE A 69 0.88 8.72 5.65
CA PHE A 69 1.24 7.47 6.29
C PHE A 69 1.99 6.59 5.29
N SER A 70 3.29 6.39 5.54
CA SER A 70 4.18 5.55 4.72
C SER A 70 3.58 4.15 4.46
N LEU A 71 2.78 3.63 5.41
CA LEU A 71 2.09 2.36 5.26
C LEU A 71 1.02 2.37 4.17
N ILE A 72 0.27 3.47 3.97
CA ILE A 72 -0.71 3.59 2.88
C ILE A 72 0.02 3.52 1.53
N LYS A 73 1.13 4.25 1.38
CA LYS A 73 1.95 4.17 0.16
C LYS A 73 2.48 2.76 -0.11
N GLN A 74 2.83 2.01 0.94
CA GLN A 74 3.25 0.62 0.80
C GLN A 74 2.09 -0.30 0.35
N ILE A 75 0.88 -0.07 0.86
CA ILE A 75 -0.34 -0.77 0.40
C ILE A 75 -0.60 -0.43 -1.08
N ASP A 76 -0.57 0.84 -1.45
CA ASP A 76 -0.80 1.29 -2.84
C ASP A 76 0.23 0.69 -3.80
N GLN A 77 1.51 0.62 -3.39
CA GLN A 77 2.57 0.01 -4.17
C GLN A 77 2.37 -1.49 -4.33
N TRP A 78 2.01 -2.20 -3.25
CA TRP A 78 1.71 -3.62 -3.30
C TRP A 78 0.50 -3.91 -4.20
N GLU A 79 -0.56 -3.12 -4.10
CA GLU A 79 -1.76 -3.23 -4.94
C GLU A 79 -1.39 -3.07 -6.42
N LYS A 80 -0.70 -1.97 -6.76
CA LYS A 80 -0.28 -1.68 -8.13
C LYS A 80 0.56 -2.83 -8.71
N HIS A 81 1.58 -3.27 -7.97
CA HIS A 81 2.46 -4.34 -8.44
C HIS A 81 1.71 -5.67 -8.62
N SER A 82 0.77 -5.96 -7.73
CA SER A 82 -0.05 -7.18 -7.81
C SER A 82 -0.94 -7.18 -9.04
N ILE A 83 -1.58 -6.05 -9.34
CA ILE A 83 -2.40 -5.87 -10.56
C ILE A 83 -1.55 -6.04 -11.81
N GLU A 84 -0.40 -5.38 -11.89
CA GLU A 84 0.53 -5.49 -13.03
C GLU A 84 0.93 -6.94 -13.27
N LYS A 85 1.27 -7.68 -12.21
CA LYS A 85 1.67 -9.08 -12.30
C LYS A 85 0.54 -9.98 -12.81
N ILE A 86 -0.71 -9.75 -12.38
CA ILE A 86 -1.90 -10.47 -12.88
C ILE A 86 -2.13 -10.16 -14.36
N GLN A 87 -2.07 -8.88 -14.74
CA GLN A 87 -2.29 -8.45 -16.12
C GLN A 87 -1.25 -9.03 -17.06
N GLN A 88 0.03 -9.01 -16.68
CA GLN A 88 1.11 -9.61 -17.44
C GLN A 88 0.88 -11.11 -17.64
N LYS A 89 0.62 -11.85 -16.57
CA LYS A 89 0.39 -13.30 -16.69
C LYS A 89 -0.83 -13.63 -17.55
N ALA A 90 -1.90 -12.86 -17.42
CA ALA A 90 -3.08 -13.01 -18.27
C ALA A 90 -2.75 -12.76 -19.74
N GLN A 91 -1.92 -11.76 -20.04
CA GLN A 91 -1.47 -11.46 -21.40
C GLN A 91 -0.61 -12.59 -21.97
N ASP A 92 0.36 -13.09 -21.21
CA ASP A 92 1.19 -14.24 -21.63
C ASP A 92 0.33 -15.46 -21.98
N CYS A 93 -0.67 -15.76 -21.14
CA CYS A 93 -1.60 -16.86 -21.39
C CYS A 93 -2.43 -16.64 -22.67
N ARG A 94 -2.93 -15.42 -22.90
CA ARG A 94 -3.66 -15.10 -24.15
C ARG A 94 -2.78 -15.29 -25.38
N GLU A 95 -1.53 -14.86 -25.33
CA GLU A 95 -0.59 -15.02 -26.44
C GLU A 95 -0.29 -16.48 -26.75
N ILE A 96 -0.18 -17.32 -25.71
CA ILE A 96 -0.05 -18.77 -25.89
C ILE A 96 -1.29 -19.34 -26.59
N VAL A 97 -2.50 -18.97 -26.16
CA VAL A 97 -3.75 -19.44 -26.78
C VAL A 97 -3.85 -18.99 -28.24
N ILE A 98 -3.50 -17.73 -28.54
CA ILE A 98 -3.52 -17.21 -29.92
C ILE A 98 -2.52 -17.97 -30.80
N ARG A 99 -1.29 -18.20 -30.32
CA ARG A 99 -0.28 -18.96 -31.06
C ARG A 99 -0.73 -20.39 -31.32
N TYR A 100 -1.32 -21.02 -30.31
CA TYR A 100 -1.87 -22.35 -30.45
C TYR A 100 -2.99 -22.39 -31.49
N SER A 101 -3.93 -21.46 -31.41
CA SER A 101 -5.03 -21.29 -32.36
C SER A 101 -4.52 -21.12 -33.80
N HIS A 102 -3.52 -20.27 -34.02
CA HIS A 102 -2.90 -20.10 -35.34
C HIS A 102 -2.28 -21.40 -35.86
N THR A 103 -1.60 -22.16 -35.00
CA THR A 103 -0.99 -23.43 -35.39
C THR A 103 -2.07 -24.45 -35.76
N PHE A 104 -3.11 -24.56 -34.93
CA PHE A 104 -4.27 -25.41 -35.18
C PHE A 104 -4.94 -25.08 -36.52
N PHE A 105 -5.25 -23.82 -36.80
CA PHE A 105 -5.87 -23.42 -38.06
C PHE A 105 -4.97 -23.66 -39.28
N ASN A 106 -3.65 -23.47 -39.15
CA ASN A 106 -2.72 -23.78 -40.23
C ASN A 106 -2.68 -25.29 -40.55
N ASP A 107 -2.81 -26.14 -39.53
CA ASP A 107 -2.84 -27.59 -39.74
C ASP A 107 -4.17 -28.05 -40.34
N ILE A 108 -5.29 -27.47 -39.92
CA ILE A 108 -6.60 -27.67 -40.57
C ILE A 108 -6.54 -27.23 -42.04
N GLU A 109 -5.94 -26.08 -42.34
CA GLU A 109 -5.82 -25.58 -43.72
C GLU A 109 -5.01 -26.54 -44.61
N LYS A 110 -3.91 -27.10 -44.11
CA LYS A 110 -3.14 -28.12 -44.84
C LYS A 110 -3.98 -29.36 -45.12
N THR A 111 -4.64 -29.93 -44.10
CA THR A 111 -5.50 -31.10 -44.25
C THR A 111 -6.61 -30.85 -45.27
N PHE A 112 -7.22 -29.65 -45.23
CA PHE A 112 -8.25 -29.26 -46.17
C PHE A 112 -7.73 -29.13 -47.61
N ASN A 113 -6.53 -28.57 -47.80
CA ASN A 113 -5.89 -28.47 -49.10
C ASN A 113 -5.54 -29.86 -49.67
N ASP A 114 -5.00 -30.76 -48.85
CA ASP A 114 -4.70 -32.13 -49.25
C ASP A 114 -5.98 -32.89 -49.66
N LEU A 115 -7.08 -32.68 -48.94
CA LEU A 115 -8.39 -33.25 -49.27
C LEU A 115 -8.92 -32.68 -50.60
N SER A 116 -8.75 -31.38 -50.82
CA SER A 116 -9.15 -30.71 -52.07
C SER A 116 -8.40 -31.25 -53.28
N GLU A 117 -7.10 -31.51 -53.15
CA GLU A 117 -6.29 -32.12 -54.20
C GLU A 117 -6.73 -33.57 -54.49
N GLN A 118 -6.98 -34.37 -53.45
CA GLN A 118 -7.52 -35.73 -53.61
C GLN A 118 -8.86 -35.73 -54.37
N ILE A 119 -9.78 -34.84 -54.01
CA ILE A 119 -11.08 -34.70 -54.69
C ILE A 119 -10.89 -34.36 -56.17
N LYS A 120 -10.01 -33.40 -56.49
CA LYS A 120 -9.72 -33.00 -57.87
C LYS A 120 -9.12 -34.15 -58.67
N GLN A 121 -8.21 -34.92 -58.08
CA GLN A 121 -7.56 -36.05 -58.74
C GLN A 121 -8.57 -37.15 -59.05
N ILE A 122 -9.36 -37.57 -58.07
CA ILE A 122 -10.42 -38.58 -58.24
C ILE A 122 -11.42 -38.15 -59.31
N HIS A 123 -11.84 -36.88 -59.30
CA HIS A 123 -12.75 -36.34 -60.30
C HIS A 123 -12.13 -36.34 -61.71
N LYS A 124 -10.84 -36.00 -61.83
CA LYS A 124 -10.11 -35.96 -63.11
C LYS A 124 -9.90 -37.34 -63.70
N GLU A 125 -9.55 -38.32 -62.86
CA GLU A 125 -9.37 -39.71 -63.27
C GLU A 125 -10.71 -40.40 -63.54
N ASN A 126 -11.80 -39.86 -62.99
CA ASN A 126 -13.15 -40.41 -63.07
C ASN A 126 -13.23 -41.87 -62.55
N GLU A 127 -12.31 -42.21 -61.65
CA GLU A 127 -12.17 -43.51 -60.99
C GLU A 127 -12.52 -43.33 -59.52
N PHE A 128 -13.79 -43.55 -59.17
CA PHE A 128 -14.26 -43.54 -57.79
C PHE A 128 -15.24 -44.66 -57.52
N ASN A 129 -15.25 -45.13 -56.28
CA ASN A 129 -16.25 -46.04 -55.76
C ASN A 129 -16.78 -45.54 -54.41
N GLU A 130 -17.69 -46.29 -53.82
CA GLU A 130 -18.31 -45.98 -52.52
C GLU A 130 -17.28 -45.84 -51.40
N ILE A 131 -16.16 -46.57 -51.47
CA ILE A 131 -15.08 -46.50 -50.47
C ILE A 131 -14.42 -45.12 -50.53
N ASN A 132 -14.08 -44.63 -51.73
CA ASN A 132 -13.51 -43.30 -51.92
C ASN A 132 -14.46 -42.21 -51.41
N LEU A 133 -15.75 -42.30 -51.78
CA LEU A 133 -16.75 -41.31 -51.38
C LEU A 133 -17.01 -41.29 -49.87
N ASN A 134 -17.03 -42.47 -49.23
CA ASN A 134 -17.21 -42.57 -47.78
C ASN A 134 -15.98 -42.03 -47.04
N TYR A 135 -14.76 -42.33 -47.51
CA TYR A 135 -13.54 -41.79 -46.93
C TYR A 135 -13.52 -40.26 -46.96
N LEU A 136 -13.82 -39.64 -48.12
CA LEU A 136 -13.87 -38.18 -48.24
C LEU A 136 -14.92 -37.55 -47.31
N ARG A 137 -16.09 -38.19 -47.14
CA ARG A 137 -17.12 -37.75 -46.20
C ARG A 137 -16.66 -37.84 -44.76
N SER A 138 -16.02 -38.95 -44.37
CA SER A 138 -15.48 -39.12 -43.01
C SER A 138 -14.45 -38.04 -42.69
N GLN A 139 -13.54 -37.75 -43.62
CA GLN A 139 -12.54 -36.68 -43.43
C GLN A 139 -13.19 -35.29 -43.26
N LEU A 140 -14.24 -34.98 -44.02
CA LEU A 140 -14.99 -33.73 -43.84
C LEU A 140 -15.68 -33.64 -42.47
N ILE A 141 -16.17 -34.77 -41.95
CA ILE A 141 -16.79 -34.84 -40.62
C ILE A 141 -15.72 -34.61 -39.54
N GLU A 142 -14.58 -35.31 -39.62
CA GLU A 142 -13.47 -35.16 -38.66
C GLU A 142 -12.97 -33.71 -38.59
N ILE A 143 -12.73 -33.06 -39.74
CA ILE A 143 -12.34 -31.63 -39.77
C ILE A 143 -13.40 -30.74 -39.10
N THR A 144 -14.68 -31.04 -39.31
CA THR A 144 -15.79 -30.29 -38.70
C THR A 144 -15.85 -30.48 -37.19
N GLU A 145 -15.62 -31.71 -36.72
CA GLU A 145 -15.57 -32.04 -35.29
C GLU A 145 -14.39 -31.35 -34.60
N GLU A 146 -13.20 -31.36 -35.22
CA GLU A 146 -12.03 -30.66 -34.69
C GLU A 146 -12.24 -29.14 -34.62
N LEU A 147 -12.86 -28.53 -35.63
CA LEU A 147 -13.18 -27.10 -35.65
C LEU A 147 -14.19 -26.69 -34.58
N THR A 148 -15.13 -27.58 -34.23
CA THR A 148 -16.17 -27.29 -33.24
C THR A 148 -15.70 -27.57 -31.81
N ASN A 149 -14.71 -28.44 -31.62
CA ASN A 149 -14.14 -28.75 -30.30
C ASN A 149 -12.62 -28.97 -30.36
N PRO A 150 -11.82 -27.88 -30.44
CA PRO A 150 -10.36 -27.97 -30.44
C PRO A 150 -9.86 -28.48 -29.08
N SER A 151 -9.56 -29.77 -29.00
CA SER A 151 -9.37 -30.54 -27.75
C SER A 151 -7.99 -30.37 -27.11
N SER A 152 -7.21 -29.40 -27.54
CA SER A 152 -5.76 -29.48 -27.46
C SER A 152 -5.11 -28.47 -26.53
N ILE A 153 -5.89 -27.59 -25.92
CA ILE A 153 -5.44 -26.74 -24.82
C ILE A 153 -6.47 -26.72 -23.68
N SER A 154 -5.99 -26.68 -22.45
CA SER A 154 -6.82 -26.52 -21.26
C SER A 154 -6.21 -25.50 -20.32
N ILE A 155 -7.07 -24.77 -19.60
CA ILE A 155 -6.63 -23.85 -18.55
C ILE A 155 -6.55 -24.65 -17.26
N GLN A 156 -5.39 -24.62 -16.62
CA GLN A 156 -5.16 -25.21 -15.30
C GLN A 156 -4.82 -24.12 -14.29
N GLN A 157 -5.23 -24.31 -13.04
CA GLN A 157 -4.92 -23.41 -11.93
C GLN A 157 -3.90 -24.07 -11.02
N ASP A 158 -2.84 -23.33 -10.68
CA ASP A 158 -1.89 -23.74 -9.65
C ASP A 158 -2.47 -23.44 -8.26
N SER A 159 -2.15 -24.30 -7.30
CA SER A 159 -2.56 -24.17 -5.90
C SER A 159 -1.66 -23.20 -5.12
N GLN A 160 -0.52 -22.80 -5.69
CA GLN A 160 0.44 -21.91 -5.03
C GLN A 160 0.07 -20.42 -5.15
N SER A 161 0.42 -19.65 -4.12
CA SER A 161 0.14 -18.21 -4.05
C SER A 161 0.91 -17.45 -5.13
N PHE A 162 0.20 -16.99 -6.16
CA PHE A 162 0.80 -16.16 -7.21
C PHE A 162 1.11 -14.74 -6.73
N ILE A 163 0.27 -14.19 -5.84
CA ILE A 163 0.44 -12.89 -5.18
C ILE A 163 0.67 -13.12 -3.69
N ASN A 164 1.69 -12.47 -3.14
CA ASN A 164 1.97 -12.53 -1.70
C ASN A 164 0.97 -11.67 -0.95
N GLU A 165 0.29 -12.22 0.05
CA GLU A 165 -0.64 -11.49 0.89
C GLU A 165 0.10 -10.48 1.81
N ILE A 166 -0.46 -9.29 1.97
CA ILE A 166 -0.01 -8.31 2.98
C ILE A 166 -0.91 -8.37 4.21
N SER A 167 -0.30 -8.25 5.39
CA SER A 167 -1.02 -8.22 6.66
C SER A 167 -0.52 -7.07 7.54
N ILE A 168 -1.40 -6.53 8.38
CA ILE A 168 -1.08 -5.42 9.28
C ILE A 168 -1.08 -5.95 10.71
N SER A 169 0.07 -5.87 11.37
CA SER A 169 0.22 -6.18 12.80
C SER A 169 0.33 -4.89 13.62
N SER A 170 -0.41 -4.76 14.72
CA SER A 170 -0.30 -3.62 15.62
C SER A 170 0.42 -3.99 16.92
N THR A 171 1.40 -3.18 17.32
CA THR A 171 2.04 -3.25 18.64
C THR A 171 1.68 -1.99 19.42
N LYS A 172 1.03 -2.14 20.59
CA LYS A 172 0.61 -1.00 21.43
C LYS A 172 1.82 -0.12 21.81
N SER A 173 1.66 1.20 21.70
CA SER A 173 2.72 2.18 22.00
C SER A 173 2.98 2.31 23.51
N LYS A 174 4.25 2.52 23.89
CA LYS A 174 4.71 2.58 25.29
C LYS A 174 4.22 3.81 26.09
N PHE A 175 3.70 4.84 25.42
CA PHE A 175 3.36 6.15 26.02
C PHE A 175 2.16 6.13 26.98
N LEU A 176 1.28 5.13 26.90
CA LEU A 176 0.07 5.06 27.74
C LEU A 176 0.30 4.56 29.18
N ARG A 177 1.56 4.40 29.64
CA ARG A 177 1.84 3.84 30.98
C ARG A 177 2.02 4.86 32.10
N ASN A 178 2.29 6.13 31.81
CA ASN A 178 2.75 7.08 32.83
C ASN A 178 1.82 8.30 33.02
N SER A 179 0.50 8.13 32.91
CA SER A 179 -0.45 9.14 33.40
C SER A 179 -0.86 8.84 34.85
N HIS A 180 0.10 8.98 35.76
CA HIS A 180 -0.16 9.16 37.18
C HIS A 180 0.89 10.13 37.70
N PHE A 181 0.59 11.42 37.66
CA PHE A 181 1.16 12.38 38.59
C PHE A 181 0.04 13.33 39.01
N LEU A 182 -0.23 13.23 40.31
CA LEU A 182 -0.98 14.04 41.28
C LEU A 182 -1.77 15.25 40.78
#